data_AF-A0A399ME71-F1
#
_entry.id   AF-A0A399ME71-F1
#
_cell.length_a   1.000
_cell.length_b   1.000
_cell.length_c   1.000
_cell.angle_alpha   90.00
_cell.angle_beta   90.00
_cell.angle_gamma   90.00
#
_symmetry.space_group_name_H-M   'P 1'
#
loop_
_entity.id
_entity.type
_entity.pdbx_description
1 polymer ?
#
loop_
_entity_poly.entity_id
_entity_poly.type
_entity_poly.pdbx_seq_one_letter_code
_entity_poly.pdbx_strand_id
1 'polypeptide(L)'
;MGKPEALAQSAFAEALSALIDIALIRNRRAGNDLNGAFTYLLTPKQFDRIRKICKEQGWGVPNQRGILIDLETVAHPLKSRMGKDLCTAAEVLEILLAAYSPQSQVGLNRPKYAQAIVFNTRRKVRIGNASFYAVAVVKVRVEGPRKYLAPVTAYHATEAKIRNIS
;
A
#
# COMPACT_ATOMS: atom_id res chain seq x y z
N MET A 1 -15.00 26.45 -1.82
CA MET A 1 -14.19 25.49 -2.62
C MET A 1 -13.25 24.73 -1.69
N GLY A 2 -13.30 23.40 -1.68
CA GLY A 2 -12.28 22.60 -0.98
C GLY A 2 -10.94 22.65 -1.71
N LYS A 3 -9.83 22.52 -0.97
CA LYS A 3 -8.49 22.44 -1.60
C LYS A 3 -8.41 21.17 -2.47
N PRO A 4 -7.78 21.20 -3.65
CA PRO A 4 -7.71 20.04 -4.56
C PRO A 4 -7.16 18.75 -3.91
N GLU A 5 -6.23 18.90 -2.97
CA GLU A 5 -5.64 17.79 -2.21
C GLU A 5 -6.67 17.05 -1.32
N ALA A 6 -7.68 17.76 -0.79
CA ALA A 6 -8.71 17.16 0.05
C ALA A 6 -9.70 16.34 -0.79
N LEU A 7 -10.06 16.84 -1.98
CA LEU A 7 -10.90 16.12 -2.94
C LEU A 7 -10.20 14.84 -3.43
N ALA A 8 -8.91 14.92 -3.75
CA ALA A 8 -8.11 13.75 -4.16
C ALA A 8 -7.99 12.70 -3.05
N GLN A 9 -7.87 13.13 -1.78
CA GLN A 9 -7.87 12.22 -0.63
C GLN A 9 -9.24 11.57 -0.39
N SER A 10 -10.35 12.29 -0.59
CA SER A 10 -11.71 11.75 -0.52
C SER A 10 -11.93 10.66 -1.58
N ALA A 11 -11.67 10.99 -2.85
CA ALA A 11 -11.83 10.05 -3.96
C ALA A 11 -10.97 8.78 -3.80
N PHE A 12 -9.75 8.91 -3.26
CA PHE A 12 -8.91 7.76 -2.94
C PHE A 12 -9.47 6.90 -1.80
N ALA A 13 -10.06 7.52 -0.77
CA ALA A 13 -10.71 6.83 0.32
C ALA A 13 -11.98 6.08 -0.11
N GLU A 14 -12.82 6.74 -0.90
CA GLU A 14 -14.03 6.16 -1.50
C GLU A 14 -13.69 4.96 -2.39
N ALA A 15 -12.68 5.09 -3.27
CA ALA A 15 -12.23 4.00 -4.14
C ALA A 15 -11.64 2.80 -3.36
N LEU A 16 -10.85 3.05 -2.30
CA LEU A 16 -10.35 1.98 -1.44
C LEU A 16 -11.47 1.29 -0.64
N SER A 17 -12.43 2.05 -0.10
CA SER A 17 -13.58 1.48 0.61
C SER A 17 -14.39 0.57 -0.31
N ALA A 18 -14.71 1.05 -1.53
CA ALA A 18 -15.45 0.26 -2.51
C ALA A 18 -14.73 -1.04 -2.89
N LEU A 19 -13.40 -1.03 -3.07
CA LEU A 19 -12.65 -2.28 -3.30
C LEU A 19 -12.68 -3.23 -2.10
N ILE A 20 -12.60 -2.70 -0.87
CA ILE A 20 -12.71 -3.52 0.36
C ILE A 20 -14.10 -4.14 0.46
N ASP A 21 -15.16 -3.39 0.23
CA ASP A 21 -16.54 -3.88 0.28
C ASP A 21 -16.77 -4.98 -0.78
N ILE A 22 -16.29 -4.78 -2.01
CA ILE A 22 -16.31 -5.80 -3.07
C ILE A 22 -15.53 -7.05 -2.65
N ALA A 23 -14.33 -6.91 -2.07
CA ALA A 23 -13.51 -8.03 -1.63
C ALA A 23 -14.18 -8.81 -0.47
N LEU A 24 -14.85 -8.12 0.46
CA LEU A 24 -15.62 -8.74 1.54
C LEU A 24 -16.87 -9.47 1.01
N ILE A 25 -17.54 -8.93 0.00
CA ILE A 25 -18.68 -9.60 -0.68
C ILE A 25 -18.20 -10.85 -1.42
N ARG A 26 -17.11 -10.77 -2.19
CA ARG A 26 -16.48 -11.92 -2.88
C ARG A 26 -16.08 -13.03 -1.91
N ASN A 27 -15.56 -12.70 -0.73
CA ASN A 27 -15.24 -13.71 0.29
C ASN A 27 -16.48 -14.40 0.90
N ARG A 28 -17.68 -13.82 0.75
CA ARG A 28 -18.95 -14.36 1.28
C ARG A 28 -19.82 -15.04 0.23
N ARG A 29 -19.60 -14.79 -1.06
CA ARG A 29 -20.39 -15.33 -2.18
C ARG A 29 -19.46 -15.99 -3.19
N ALA A 30 -19.70 -17.26 -3.51
CA ALA A 30 -18.95 -18.00 -4.52
C ALA A 30 -19.30 -17.54 -5.95
N GLY A 31 -18.98 -16.30 -6.30
CA GLY A 31 -19.23 -15.67 -7.60
C GLY A 31 -18.12 -14.69 -7.97
N ASN A 32 -17.57 -14.81 -9.17
CA ASN A 32 -16.29 -14.21 -9.54
C ASN A 32 -16.38 -12.86 -10.27
N ASP A 33 -17.57 -12.31 -10.54
CA ASP A 33 -17.70 -11.28 -11.59
C ASP A 33 -17.42 -9.83 -11.14
N LEU A 34 -17.40 -9.56 -9.84
CA LEU A 34 -17.18 -8.20 -9.30
C LEU A 34 -15.71 -7.75 -9.43
N ASN A 35 -15.29 -7.28 -10.59
CA ASN A 35 -13.96 -6.72 -10.80
C ASN A 35 -13.90 -5.22 -10.49
N GLY A 36 -12.75 -4.76 -9.98
CA GLY A 36 -12.48 -3.36 -9.71
C GLY A 36 -10.99 -3.12 -9.51
N ALA A 37 -10.49 -2.00 -10.03
CA ALA A 37 -9.12 -1.55 -9.82
C ALA A 37 -9.00 -0.05 -10.09
N PHE A 38 -8.01 0.60 -9.48
CA PHE A 38 -7.57 1.95 -9.79
C PHE A 38 -6.04 2.04 -9.67
N THR A 39 -5.45 3.17 -10.06
CA THR A 39 -4.00 3.39 -9.93
C THR A 39 -3.68 4.42 -8.86
N TYR A 40 -2.88 4.03 -7.86
CA TYR A 40 -2.23 5.00 -6.97
C TYR A 40 -1.03 5.62 -7.68
N LEU A 41 -1.04 6.94 -7.89
CA LEU A 41 0.06 7.66 -8.51
C LEU A 41 1.08 8.11 -7.45
N LEU A 42 2.33 7.68 -7.63
CA LEU A 42 3.44 8.12 -6.77
C LEU A 42 3.73 9.61 -6.97
N THR A 43 4.00 10.31 -5.87
CA THR A 43 4.62 11.64 -5.94
C THR A 43 6.00 11.56 -6.60
N PRO A 44 6.51 12.63 -7.24
CA PRO A 44 7.86 12.65 -7.81
C PRO A 44 8.93 12.20 -6.80
N LYS A 45 8.86 12.71 -5.56
CA LYS A 45 9.77 12.35 -4.47
C LYS A 45 9.76 10.85 -4.13
N GLN A 46 8.58 10.23 -4.08
CA GLN A 46 8.48 8.78 -3.84
C GLN A 46 9.07 8.00 -5.02
N PHE A 47 8.69 8.35 -6.26
CA PHE A 47 9.16 7.68 -7.47
C PHE A 47 10.69 7.76 -7.61
N ASP A 48 11.29 8.93 -7.41
CA ASP A 48 12.73 9.12 -7.49
C ASP A 48 13.48 8.37 -6.38
N ARG A 49 12.93 8.31 -5.16
CA ARG A 49 13.52 7.49 -4.08
C ARG A 49 13.47 5.99 -4.41
N ILE A 50 12.37 5.50 -4.97
CA ILE A 50 12.26 4.11 -5.43
C ILE A 50 13.31 3.82 -6.51
N ARG A 51 13.44 4.68 -7.52
CA ARG A 51 14.43 4.53 -8.60
C ARG A 51 15.87 4.55 -8.05
N LYS A 52 16.16 5.41 -7.06
CA LYS A 52 17.45 5.43 -6.36
C LYS A 52 17.72 4.10 -5.64
N ILE A 53 16.78 3.59 -4.85
CA ILE A 53 16.92 2.27 -4.18
C ILE A 53 17.12 1.16 -5.20
N CYS A 54 16.36 1.14 -6.30
CA CYS A 54 16.51 0.11 -7.32
C CYS A 54 17.92 0.13 -7.97
N LYS A 55 18.47 1.32 -8.25
CA LYS A 55 19.86 1.46 -8.72
C LYS A 55 20.87 0.98 -7.67
N GLU A 56 20.71 1.41 -6.42
CA GLU A 56 21.57 1.04 -5.28
C GLU A 56 21.60 -0.47 -4.99
N GLN A 57 20.56 -1.21 -5.41
CA GLN A 57 20.42 -2.65 -5.19
C GLN A 57 20.56 -3.48 -6.47
N GLY A 58 20.90 -2.86 -7.61
CA GLY A 58 21.00 -3.56 -8.91
C GLY A 58 19.66 -4.09 -9.47
N TRP A 59 18.52 -3.64 -8.94
CA TRP A 59 17.19 -4.08 -9.38
C TRP A 59 16.75 -3.36 -10.66
N GLY A 60 15.78 -3.95 -11.36
CA GLY A 60 15.13 -3.32 -12.51
C GLY A 60 14.50 -1.97 -12.14
N VAL A 61 15.06 -0.87 -12.63
CA VAL A 61 14.55 0.48 -12.33
C VAL A 61 13.15 0.66 -12.92
N PRO A 62 12.10 0.97 -12.13
CA PRO A 62 10.75 1.17 -12.64
C PRO A 62 10.65 2.32 -13.65
N ASN A 63 9.86 2.11 -14.69
CA ASN A 63 9.46 3.12 -15.69
C ASN A 63 7.98 3.54 -15.58
N GLN A 64 7.18 2.86 -14.75
CA GLN A 64 5.80 3.23 -14.43
C GLN A 64 5.72 4.02 -13.11
N ARG A 65 4.99 5.14 -13.10
CA ARG A 65 4.75 5.97 -11.89
C ARG A 65 3.55 5.52 -11.04
N GLY A 66 2.73 4.62 -11.58
CA GLY A 66 1.55 4.09 -10.93
C GLY A 66 1.82 2.78 -10.20
N ILE A 67 1.07 2.55 -9.13
CA ILE A 67 0.88 1.25 -8.49
C ILE A 67 -0.58 0.86 -8.76
N LEU A 68 -0.80 -0.26 -9.44
CA LEU A 68 -2.14 -0.82 -9.61
C LEU A 68 -2.65 -1.29 -8.24
N ILE A 69 -3.83 -0.83 -7.84
CA ILE A 69 -4.56 -1.30 -6.66
C ILE A 69 -5.82 -1.99 -7.17
N ASP A 70 -5.86 -3.31 -7.02
CA ASP A 70 -6.94 -4.18 -7.45
C ASP A 70 -7.51 -4.97 -6.25
N LEU A 71 -8.39 -5.92 -6.54
CA LEU A 71 -9.03 -6.73 -5.51
C LEU A 71 -8.07 -7.71 -4.82
N GLU A 72 -7.04 -8.22 -5.50
CA GLU A 72 -6.01 -9.05 -4.85
C GLU A 72 -5.20 -8.19 -3.86
N THR A 73 -4.87 -6.97 -4.27
CA THR A 73 -4.12 -5.98 -3.48
C THR A 73 -4.80 -5.65 -2.15
N VAL A 74 -6.13 -5.61 -2.09
CA VAL A 74 -6.88 -5.38 -0.82
C VAL A 74 -7.26 -6.68 -0.10
N ALA A 75 -7.54 -7.77 -0.84
CA ALA A 75 -7.92 -9.05 -0.25
C ALA A 75 -6.79 -9.70 0.56
N HIS A 76 -5.53 -9.60 0.10
CA HIS A 76 -4.40 -10.15 0.85
C HIS A 76 -4.16 -9.45 2.21
N PRO A 77 -4.17 -8.10 2.31
CA PRO A 77 -4.23 -7.38 3.59
C PRO A 77 -5.44 -7.76 4.44
N LEU A 78 -6.68 -7.75 3.89
CA LEU A 78 -7.89 -8.12 4.65
C LEU A 78 -7.74 -9.51 5.29
N LYS A 79 -7.45 -10.54 4.48
CA LYS A 79 -7.24 -11.92 4.97
C LYS A 79 -6.12 -12.02 6.01
N SER A 80 -5.01 -11.32 5.79
CA SER A 80 -3.86 -11.37 6.69
C SER A 80 -4.10 -10.66 8.02
N ARG A 81 -4.63 -9.43 7.99
CA ARG A 81 -4.78 -8.58 9.17
C ARG A 81 -5.98 -8.95 10.01
N MET A 82 -7.12 -9.25 9.38
CA MET A 82 -8.30 -9.72 10.11
C MET A 82 -8.06 -11.11 10.73
N GLY A 83 -7.38 -12.00 10.00
CA GLY A 83 -7.13 -13.37 10.46
C GLY A 83 -5.99 -13.55 11.46
N LYS A 84 -4.94 -12.73 11.41
CA LYS A 84 -3.74 -12.90 12.27
C LYS A 84 -3.55 -11.81 13.31
N ASP A 85 -3.93 -10.57 12.98
CA ASP A 85 -3.70 -9.41 13.85
C ASP A 85 -5.02 -8.92 14.51
N LEU A 86 -6.13 -9.63 14.27
CA LEU A 86 -7.49 -9.32 14.75
C LEU A 86 -8.01 -7.93 14.36
N CYS A 87 -7.48 -7.33 13.27
CA CYS A 87 -7.99 -6.06 12.77
C CYS A 87 -9.42 -6.19 12.21
N THR A 88 -10.22 -5.14 12.35
CA THR A 88 -11.45 -4.90 11.59
C THR A 88 -11.15 -4.49 10.15
N ALA A 89 -12.14 -4.57 9.26
CA ALA A 89 -12.00 -4.07 7.88
C ALA A 89 -11.74 -2.54 7.83
N ALA A 90 -12.31 -1.78 8.76
CA ALA A 90 -12.07 -0.33 8.89
C ALA A 90 -10.60 -0.03 9.26
N GLU A 91 -10.01 -0.79 10.18
CA GLU A 91 -8.58 -0.67 10.52
C GLU A 91 -7.68 -1.07 9.34
N VAL A 92 -8.08 -2.04 8.52
CA VAL A 92 -7.35 -2.37 7.27
C VAL A 92 -7.46 -1.24 6.25
N LEU A 93 -8.61 -0.57 6.14
CA LEU A 93 -8.78 0.64 5.34
C LEU A 93 -7.86 1.77 5.86
N GLU A 94 -7.81 2.04 7.16
CA GLU A 94 -6.89 3.02 7.75
C GLU A 94 -5.43 2.72 7.42
N ILE A 95 -5.00 1.45 7.54
CA ILE A 95 -3.64 1.02 7.17
C ILE A 95 -3.36 1.31 5.69
N LEU A 96 -4.28 0.97 4.79
CA LEU A 96 -4.11 1.20 3.35
C LEU A 96 -4.05 2.70 3.01
N LEU A 97 -4.95 3.51 3.58
CA LEU A 97 -5.00 4.96 3.37
C LEU A 97 -3.74 5.66 3.91
N ALA A 98 -3.30 5.28 5.11
CA ALA A 98 -2.12 5.87 5.71
C ALA A 98 -0.85 5.45 4.96
N ALA A 99 -0.73 4.20 4.50
CA ALA A 99 0.46 3.72 3.77
C ALA A 99 0.56 4.25 2.34
N TYR A 100 -0.56 4.38 1.62
CA TYR A 100 -0.62 4.95 0.27
C TYR A 100 -0.97 6.45 0.29
N SER A 101 -0.39 7.20 1.23
CA SER A 101 -0.55 8.67 1.32
C SER A 101 0.60 9.39 0.59
N PRO A 102 0.37 10.58 -0.02
CA PRO A 102 1.43 11.42 -0.59
C PRO A 102 2.51 11.86 0.42
N GLN A 103 2.20 11.82 1.73
CA GLN A 103 3.12 12.14 2.81
C GLN A 103 4.01 10.94 3.23
N SER A 104 3.76 9.75 2.65
CA SER A 104 4.49 8.52 2.94
C SER A 104 5.89 8.52 2.34
N GLN A 105 6.84 7.98 3.09
CA GLN A 105 8.23 7.82 2.70
C GLN A 105 8.47 6.49 1.99
N VAL A 106 9.64 6.34 1.38
CA VAL A 106 10.06 5.11 0.69
C VAL A 106 11.39 4.64 1.29
N GLY A 107 11.44 3.35 1.64
CA GLY A 107 12.59 2.68 2.27
C GLY A 107 12.86 1.31 1.66
N LEU A 108 14.05 0.77 1.94
CA LEU A 108 14.44 -0.57 1.54
C LEU A 108 13.91 -1.57 2.57
N ASN A 109 13.20 -2.61 2.16
CA ASN A 109 12.77 -3.67 3.07
C ASN A 109 13.98 -4.52 3.52
N ARG A 110 14.82 -4.03 4.44
CA ARG A 110 16.10 -4.67 4.80
C ARG A 110 15.95 -6.17 5.14
N PRO A 111 14.93 -6.65 5.89
CA PRO A 111 14.75 -8.08 6.13
C PRO A 111 14.33 -8.92 4.90
N LYS A 112 14.03 -8.28 3.77
CA LYS A 112 13.59 -8.90 2.51
C LYS A 112 14.17 -8.13 1.30
N TYR A 113 15.44 -8.40 1.01
CA TYR A 113 16.33 -7.76 0.02
C TYR A 113 15.88 -7.78 -1.48
N ALA A 114 14.58 -7.86 -1.75
CA ALA A 114 13.98 -7.75 -3.09
C ALA A 114 12.68 -6.89 -3.08
N GLN A 115 12.46 -6.12 -2.01
CA GLN A 115 11.23 -5.36 -1.78
C GLN A 115 11.55 -3.93 -1.31
N ALA A 116 10.77 -2.96 -1.78
CA ALA A 116 10.71 -1.63 -1.19
C ALA A 116 9.47 -1.53 -0.28
N ILE A 117 9.51 -0.62 0.69
CA ILE A 117 8.32 -0.24 1.45
C ILE A 117 7.93 1.20 1.14
N VAL A 118 6.62 1.44 1.06
CA VAL A 118 6.01 2.75 1.18
C VAL A 118 5.40 2.82 2.58
N PHE A 119 5.80 3.80 3.39
CA PHE A 119 5.43 3.83 4.80
C PHE A 119 5.28 5.24 5.33
N ASN A 120 4.27 5.43 6.17
CA ASN A 120 3.96 6.75 6.71
C ASN A 120 4.51 6.87 8.13
N THR A 121 5.61 7.61 8.27
CA THR A 121 6.23 7.94 9.56
C THR A 121 5.64 9.19 10.21
N ARG A 122 4.77 9.92 9.50
CA ARG A 122 4.22 11.22 9.95
C ARG A 122 2.85 11.11 10.58
N ARG A 123 2.04 10.13 10.16
CA ARG A 123 0.71 9.86 10.72
C ARG A 123 0.65 8.41 11.20
N LYS A 124 0.47 8.22 12.50
CA LYS A 124 0.16 6.90 13.08
C LYS A 124 -1.31 6.54 12.81
N VAL A 125 -1.57 5.26 12.58
CA VAL A 125 -2.93 4.66 12.59
C VAL A 125 -3.21 4.09 13.97
N ARG A 126 -4.49 4.05 14.37
CA ARG A 126 -4.88 3.44 15.64
C ARG A 126 -5.50 2.07 15.37
N ILE A 127 -4.93 1.03 15.96
CA ILE A 127 -5.43 -0.34 15.87
C ILE A 127 -5.76 -0.78 17.29
N GLY A 128 -7.03 -1.02 17.55
CA GLY A 128 -7.61 -1.11 18.88
C GLY A 128 -7.22 0.07 19.78
N ASN A 129 -6.40 -0.22 20.80
CA ASN A 129 -5.94 0.77 21.77
C ASN A 129 -4.50 1.25 21.57
N ALA A 130 -3.80 0.80 20.53
CA ALA A 130 -2.40 1.13 20.28
C ALA A 130 -2.20 1.89 18.96
N SER A 131 -1.10 2.67 18.89
CA SER A 131 -0.78 3.54 17.76
C SER A 131 0.44 3.02 17.00
N PHE A 132 0.27 2.78 15.70
CA PHE A 132 1.25 2.14 14.83
C PHE A 132 1.55 2.97 13.58
N TYR A 133 2.62 2.65 12.88
CA TYR A 133 2.89 3.19 11.54
C TYR A 133 2.28 2.27 10.47
N ALA A 134 1.71 2.85 9.42
CA ALA A 134 1.20 2.08 8.29
C ALA A 134 2.30 1.82 7.26
N VAL A 135 2.38 0.57 6.78
CA VAL A 135 3.40 0.09 5.83
C VAL A 135 2.71 -0.67 4.70
N ALA A 136 2.97 -0.25 3.46
CA ALA A 136 2.72 -1.02 2.25
C ALA A 136 4.05 -1.57 1.72
N VAL A 137 4.06 -2.84 1.32
CA VAL A 137 5.22 -3.51 0.72
C VAL A 137 4.97 -3.64 -0.77
N VAL A 138 5.96 -3.23 -1.57
CA VAL A 138 5.94 -3.32 -3.02
C VAL A 138 7.17 -4.04 -3.53
N LYS A 139 6.99 -4.84 -4.60
CA LYS A 139 8.06 -5.53 -5.31
C LYS A 139 8.22 -4.93 -6.70
N VAL A 140 9.45 -4.86 -7.19
CA VAL A 140 9.70 -4.58 -8.61
C VAL A 140 9.25 -5.79 -9.42
N ARG A 141 8.44 -5.57 -10.46
CA ARG A 141 8.17 -6.54 -11.53
C ARG A 141 8.81 -6.05 -12.84
N VAL A 142 9.29 -6.99 -13.63
CA VAL A 142 9.79 -6.78 -14.99
C VAL A 142 9.02 -7.70 -15.93
N GLU A 143 8.34 -7.13 -16.90
CA GLU A 143 7.53 -7.82 -17.92
C GLU A 143 7.86 -7.21 -19.29
N GLY A 144 8.82 -7.82 -19.99
CA GLY A 144 9.38 -7.27 -21.22
C GLY A 144 9.87 -5.82 -21.01
N PRO A 145 9.33 -4.83 -21.74
CA PRO A 145 9.71 -3.42 -21.58
C PRO A 145 9.13 -2.75 -20.31
N ARG A 146 8.13 -3.36 -19.66
CA ARG A 146 7.46 -2.76 -18.49
C ARG A 146 8.23 -3.09 -17.21
N LYS A 147 8.61 -2.05 -16.46
CA LYS A 147 9.22 -2.17 -15.14
C LYS A 147 8.35 -1.39 -14.16
N TYR A 148 7.64 -2.10 -13.29
CA TYR A 148 6.59 -1.52 -12.47
C TYR A 148 6.64 -2.03 -11.03
N LEU A 149 5.81 -1.44 -10.18
CA LEU A 149 5.70 -1.81 -8.77
C LEU A 149 4.40 -2.59 -8.56
N ALA A 150 4.53 -3.86 -8.20
CA ALA A 150 3.40 -4.67 -7.79
C ALA A 150 3.24 -4.60 -6.27
N PRO A 151 2.02 -4.40 -5.74
CA PRO A 151 1.75 -4.62 -4.33
C PRO A 151 2.13 -6.03 -3.86
N VAL A 152 2.38 -6.15 -2.56
CA VAL A 152 2.63 -7.43 -1.88
C VAL A 152 1.72 -7.57 -0.67
N THR A 153 1.69 -6.56 0.20
CA THR A 153 0.83 -6.53 1.39
C THR A 153 0.81 -5.13 1.99
N ALA A 154 -0.15 -4.86 2.86
CA ALA A 154 -0.12 -3.75 3.80
C ALA A 154 -0.30 -4.28 5.24
N TYR A 155 0.31 -3.59 6.20
CA TYR A 155 0.25 -3.93 7.62
C TYR A 155 0.58 -2.72 8.50
N HIS A 156 0.23 -2.81 9.79
CA HIS A 156 0.63 -1.84 10.81
C HIS A 156 1.94 -2.31 11.48
N ALA A 157 2.82 -1.38 11.83
CA ALA A 157 4.17 -1.66 12.32
C ALA A 157 4.51 -0.81 13.55
N THR A 158 5.21 -1.39 14.52
CA THR A 158 5.77 -0.65 15.66
C THR A 158 6.96 0.22 15.23
N GLU A 159 7.31 1.22 16.03
CA GLU A 159 8.46 2.08 15.74
C GLU A 159 9.78 1.30 15.65
N ALA A 160 10.00 0.34 16.56
CA ALA A 160 11.15 -0.57 16.50
C ALA A 160 11.17 -1.38 15.19
N LYS A 161 10.01 -1.75 14.64
CA LYS A 161 9.94 -2.41 13.34
C LYS A 161 10.31 -1.44 12.20
N ILE A 162 9.83 -0.20 12.23
CA ILE A 162 10.17 0.84 11.23
C ILE A 162 11.66 1.20 11.22
N ARG A 163 12.30 1.37 12.39
CA ARG A 163 13.75 1.69 12.49
C ARG A 163 14.63 0.63 11.81
N ASN A 164 14.17 -0.62 11.74
CA ASN A 164 14.86 -1.71 11.03
C ASN A 164 14.66 -1.70 9.50
N ILE A 165 13.90 -0.73 8.95
CA ILE A 165 13.59 -0.61 7.52
C ILE A 165 14.05 0.74 6.92
N SER A 166 14.67 1.60 7.73
CA SER A 166 15.38 2.81 7.30
C SER A 166 16.88 2.57 7.24
#